data_AF-A0A1I0NT53-F1
#
_entry.id   AF-A0A1I0NT53-F1
#
_cell.length_a   1.000
_cell.length_b   1.000
_cell.length_c   1.000
_cell.angle_alpha   90.00
_cell.angle_beta   90.00
_cell.angle_gamma   90.00
#
_symmetry.space_group_name_H-M   'P 1'
#
loop_
_entity.id
_entity.type
_entity.pdbx_description
1 polymer ?
#
loop_
_entity_poly.entity_id
_entity_poly.type
_entity_poly.pdbx_seq_one_letter_code
_entity_poly.pdbx_strand_id
1 'polypeptide(L)'
;MSIIKDIRIYRCTVPNVTGVNPEAFANPELSGVVRRICMKLRECEFSLGDFDHLYINLSTCLAEYEVRPAAKDPDRYHPWYRYYDIGISKEFYERLEKPDCVQTVSLLIEKVLKTQFSTSEFDGDRISECVNEAVSQGEAMLMKYKEKMSSQRRAVLYLRYMDSGKYFPLLRVYDIEDNIILEKDLPESQTLDSLGQISVSSKKVAIKPRKNSWTDSEPIEFEL
;
A
#
# COMPACT_ATOMS: atom_id res chain seq x y z
N MET A 1 1.85 16.54 -7.10
CA MET A 1 1.56 15.14 -7.44
C MET A 1 1.40 14.37 -6.15
N SER A 2 0.29 13.64 -6.01
CA SER A 2 -0.07 12.93 -4.79
C SER A 2 0.50 11.52 -4.81
N ILE A 3 1.26 11.15 -3.78
CA ILE A 3 1.80 9.78 -3.62
C ILE A 3 0.64 8.85 -3.28
N ILE A 4 0.64 7.65 -3.86
CA ILE A 4 -0.39 6.65 -3.61
C ILE A 4 -0.55 6.33 -2.12
N LYS A 5 -1.79 6.30 -1.64
CA LYS A 5 -2.15 6.01 -0.24
C LYS A 5 -2.95 4.73 -0.08
N ASP A 6 -3.76 4.39 -1.07
CA ASP A 6 -4.66 3.23 -1.00
C ASP A 6 -4.93 2.62 -2.38
N ILE A 7 -5.12 1.30 -2.38
CA ILE A 7 -5.70 0.57 -3.51
C ILE A 7 -6.88 -0.24 -2.94
N ARG A 8 -8.03 -0.19 -3.59
CA ARG A 8 -9.18 -1.04 -3.24
C ARG A 8 -9.68 -1.80 -4.45
N ILE A 9 -10.08 -3.05 -4.22
CA ILE A 9 -10.61 -3.92 -5.26
C ILE A 9 -12.10 -4.13 -4.99
N TYR A 10 -12.89 -3.94 -6.04
CA TYR A 10 -14.33 -4.20 -6.07
C TYR A 10 -14.66 -5.10 -7.25
N ARG A 11 -15.91 -5.56 -7.31
CA ARG A 11 -16.43 -6.33 -8.43
C ARG A 11 -17.77 -5.77 -8.91
N CYS A 12 -18.10 -5.98 -10.19
CA CYS A 12 -19.43 -5.62 -10.70
C CYS A 12 -19.88 -6.51 -11.86
N THR A 13 -21.20 -6.69 -11.95
CA THR A 13 -21.90 -7.35 -13.07
C THR A 13 -22.75 -6.38 -13.89
N VAL A 14 -22.75 -5.10 -13.49
CA VAL A 14 -23.44 -4.00 -14.15
C VAL A 14 -22.43 -2.88 -14.48
N PRO A 15 -22.70 -2.02 -15.47
CA PRO A 15 -21.82 -0.92 -15.81
C PRO A 15 -21.53 0.00 -14.61
N ASN A 16 -20.25 0.30 -14.39
CA ASN A 16 -19.79 1.12 -13.28
C ASN A 16 -19.94 2.62 -13.60
N VAL A 17 -21.17 3.12 -13.47
CA VAL A 17 -21.55 4.50 -13.82
C VAL A 17 -21.89 5.34 -12.58
N THR A 18 -22.05 6.66 -12.75
CA THR A 18 -22.53 7.55 -11.69
C THR A 18 -23.84 7.04 -11.09
N GLY A 19 -23.92 6.96 -9.76
CA GLY A 19 -25.09 6.45 -9.02
C GLY A 19 -25.11 4.94 -8.75
N VAL A 20 -24.25 4.15 -9.39
CA VAL A 20 -24.14 2.69 -9.16
C VAL A 20 -22.94 2.41 -8.26
N ASN A 21 -23.11 1.77 -7.11
CA ASN A 21 -21.98 1.41 -6.26
C ASN A 21 -21.46 0.02 -6.62
N PRO A 22 -20.14 -0.15 -6.82
CA PRO A 22 -19.57 -1.47 -7.05
C PRO A 22 -19.62 -2.31 -5.77
N GLU A 23 -19.58 -3.62 -5.93
CA GLU A 23 -19.75 -4.58 -4.85
C GLU A 23 -18.39 -4.87 -4.18
N ALA A 24 -18.36 -4.82 -2.85
CA ALA A 24 -17.22 -5.30 -2.07
C ALA A 24 -17.30 -6.83 -1.91
N PHE A 25 -16.15 -7.50 -1.80
CA PHE A 25 -16.08 -8.93 -1.53
C PHE A 25 -14.97 -9.22 -0.53
N ALA A 26 -15.12 -10.31 0.23
CA ALA A 26 -14.19 -10.68 1.27
C ALA A 26 -13.14 -11.66 0.75
N ASN A 27 -11.88 -11.23 0.72
CA ASN A 27 -10.73 -12.09 0.46
C ASN A 27 -9.53 -11.54 1.28
N PRO A 28 -9.25 -12.09 2.48
CA PRO A 28 -8.22 -11.57 3.37
C PRO A 28 -6.82 -11.62 2.77
N GLU A 29 -6.47 -12.71 2.09
CA GLU A 29 -5.16 -12.88 1.43
C GLU A 29 -4.96 -11.84 0.33
N LEU A 30 -5.98 -11.65 -0.52
CA LEU A 30 -5.96 -10.59 -1.54
C LEU A 30 -5.83 -9.20 -0.90
N SER A 31 -6.55 -8.95 0.20
CA SER A 31 -6.50 -7.67 0.91
C SER A 31 -5.09 -7.40 1.45
N GLY A 32 -4.42 -8.43 1.98
CA GLY A 32 -3.02 -8.42 2.39
C GLY A 32 -2.09 -8.03 1.24
N VAL A 33 -2.20 -8.73 0.10
CA VAL A 33 -1.38 -8.48 -1.09
C VAL A 33 -1.60 -7.08 -1.66
N VAL A 34 -2.86 -6.63 -1.80
CA VAL A 34 -3.20 -5.29 -2.29
C VAL A 34 -2.58 -4.22 -1.40
N ARG A 35 -2.63 -4.42 -0.07
CA ARG A 35 -2.01 -3.49 0.88
C ARG A 35 -0.49 -3.46 0.74
N ARG A 36 0.15 -4.62 0.58
CA ARG A 36 1.61 -4.72 0.36
C ARG A 36 2.02 -4.03 -0.93
N ILE A 37 1.30 -4.24 -2.04
CA ILE A 37 1.54 -3.53 -3.31
C ILE A 37 1.48 -2.01 -3.09
N CYS A 38 0.42 -1.52 -2.45
CA CYS A 38 0.27 -0.09 -2.17
C CYS A 38 1.38 0.47 -1.26
N MET A 39 1.79 -0.29 -0.24
CA MET A 39 2.90 0.07 0.63
C MET A 39 4.22 0.16 -0.14
N LYS A 40 4.49 -0.79 -1.03
CA LYS A 40 5.73 -0.83 -1.82
C LYS A 40 5.80 0.30 -2.85
N LEU A 41 4.72 0.52 -3.60
CA LEU A 41 4.61 1.65 -4.52
C LEU A 41 4.87 2.99 -3.81
N ARG A 42 4.32 3.15 -2.60
CA ARG A 42 4.48 4.36 -1.78
C ARG A 42 5.90 4.54 -1.27
N GLU A 43 6.58 3.47 -0.86
CA GLU A 43 8.00 3.50 -0.49
C GLU A 43 8.86 4.06 -1.64
N CYS A 44 8.50 3.70 -2.88
CA CYS A 44 9.18 4.17 -4.09
C CYS A 44 8.65 5.51 -4.63
N GLU A 45 7.83 6.23 -3.86
CA GLU A 45 7.25 7.54 -4.22
C GLU A 45 6.39 7.52 -5.50
N PHE A 46 5.72 6.40 -5.79
CA PHE A 46 4.80 6.28 -6.91
C PHE A 46 3.60 7.24 -6.77
N SER A 47 3.27 7.95 -7.85
CA SER A 47 2.17 8.92 -7.88
C SER A 47 1.11 8.56 -8.91
N LEU A 48 -0.16 8.81 -8.56
CA LEU A 48 -1.32 8.70 -9.47
C LEU A 48 -1.66 10.06 -10.12
N GLY A 49 -0.81 11.08 -9.96
CA GLY A 49 -1.08 12.44 -10.41
C GLY A 49 -1.85 13.26 -9.36
N ASP A 50 -3.14 13.51 -9.62
CA ASP A 50 -3.96 14.46 -8.86
C ASP A 50 -4.75 13.84 -7.69
N PHE A 51 -4.73 12.52 -7.57
CA PHE A 51 -5.44 11.76 -6.53
C PHE A 51 -4.49 10.72 -5.90
N ASP A 52 -4.89 10.10 -4.79
CA ASP A 52 -4.02 9.17 -4.06
C ASP A 52 -4.69 7.84 -3.66
N HIS A 53 -5.98 7.65 -3.96
CA HIS A 53 -6.68 6.38 -3.75
C HIS A 53 -7.15 5.81 -5.09
N LEU A 54 -6.65 4.62 -5.45
CA LEU A 54 -7.02 3.92 -6.67
C LEU A 54 -8.04 2.83 -6.36
N TYR A 55 -9.23 2.94 -6.92
CA TYR A 55 -10.24 1.90 -6.82
C TYR A 55 -10.32 1.14 -8.14
N ILE A 56 -10.08 -0.16 -8.10
CA ILE A 56 -10.11 -1.04 -9.28
C ILE A 56 -11.36 -1.91 -9.17
N ASN A 57 -12.14 -1.91 -10.24
CA ASN A 57 -13.39 -2.64 -10.31
C ASN A 57 -13.28 -3.74 -11.36
N LEU A 58 -13.38 -4.99 -10.89
CA LEU A 58 -13.32 -6.18 -11.73
C LEU A 58 -14.72 -6.39 -12.35
N SER A 59 -14.84 -6.13 -13.65
CA SER A 59 -16.12 -5.98 -14.34
C SER A 59 -16.37 -7.10 -15.35
N THR A 60 -17.56 -7.72 -15.30
CA THR A 60 -18.01 -8.62 -16.37
C THR A 60 -18.67 -7.88 -17.53
N CYS A 61 -18.71 -6.54 -17.50
CA CYS A 61 -19.34 -5.71 -18.53
C CYS A 61 -18.35 -5.19 -19.57
N LEU A 62 -17.06 -5.51 -19.44
CA LEU A 62 -16.00 -5.16 -20.37
C LEU A 62 -15.45 -6.41 -21.06
N ALA A 63 -14.79 -6.22 -22.19
CA ALA A 63 -14.00 -7.31 -22.77
C ALA A 63 -12.87 -7.69 -21.79
N GLU A 64 -12.55 -8.98 -21.71
CA GLU A 64 -11.51 -9.44 -20.79
C GLU A 64 -10.20 -8.67 -20.96
N TYR A 65 -9.66 -8.21 -19.84
CA TYR A 65 -8.45 -7.41 -19.74
C TYR A 65 -8.49 -6.02 -20.39
N GLU A 66 -9.65 -5.55 -20.87
CA GLU A 66 -9.87 -4.14 -21.23
C GLU A 66 -9.76 -3.29 -19.97
N VAL A 67 -8.91 -2.26 -20.00
CA VAL A 67 -8.73 -1.31 -18.89
C VAL A 67 -9.21 0.05 -19.32
N ARG A 68 -10.02 0.71 -18.49
CA ARG A 68 -10.41 2.10 -18.71
C ARG A 68 -10.78 2.81 -17.41
N PRO A 69 -10.72 4.15 -17.36
CA PRO A 69 -11.40 4.91 -16.31
C PRO A 69 -12.88 4.54 -16.27
N ALA A 70 -13.43 4.40 -15.07
CA ALA A 70 -14.85 4.15 -14.92
C ALA A 70 -15.67 5.34 -15.45
N ALA A 71 -16.86 5.08 -15.98
CA ALA A 71 -17.78 6.11 -16.47
C ALA A 71 -18.53 6.79 -15.31
N LYS A 72 -17.79 7.21 -14.30
CA LYS A 72 -18.24 7.92 -13.10
C LYS A 72 -17.71 9.33 -13.13
N ASP A 73 -18.58 10.27 -12.80
CA ASP A 73 -18.14 11.62 -12.51
C ASP A 73 -17.23 11.60 -11.28
N PRO A 74 -16.10 12.33 -11.30
CA PRO A 74 -15.29 12.54 -10.12
C PRO A 74 -16.14 13.08 -8.96
N ASP A 75 -16.04 12.44 -7.80
CA ASP A 75 -16.70 12.92 -6.59
C ASP A 75 -16.12 14.27 -6.20
N ARG A 76 -16.94 15.32 -6.28
CA ARG A 76 -16.53 16.70 -5.97
C ARG A 76 -16.19 16.89 -4.49
N TYR A 77 -16.80 16.11 -3.61
CA TYR A 77 -16.56 16.17 -2.16
C TYR A 77 -15.37 15.29 -1.76
N HIS A 78 -15.08 14.25 -2.54
CA HIS A 78 -13.97 13.33 -2.30
C HIS A 78 -13.09 13.20 -3.56
N PRO A 79 -12.42 14.28 -3.99
CA PRO A 79 -11.64 14.28 -5.23
C PRO A 79 -10.37 13.41 -5.15
N TRP A 80 -10.07 12.83 -3.99
CA TRP A 80 -8.86 12.06 -3.69
C TRP A 80 -8.90 10.60 -4.16
N TYR A 81 -10.04 10.09 -4.69
CA TYR A 81 -10.12 8.75 -5.27
C TYR A 81 -10.65 8.74 -6.70
N ARG A 82 -10.27 7.71 -7.48
CA ARG A 82 -10.83 7.43 -8.82
C ARG A 82 -11.05 5.93 -9.02
N TYR A 83 -12.06 5.61 -9.82
CA TYR A 83 -12.37 4.25 -10.24
C TYR A 83 -11.78 3.95 -11.62
N TYR A 84 -11.17 2.78 -11.75
CA TYR A 84 -10.78 2.18 -13.01
C TYR A 84 -11.44 0.81 -13.12
N ASP A 85 -12.02 0.53 -14.28
CA ASP A 85 -12.62 -0.76 -14.58
C ASP A 85 -11.60 -1.63 -15.33
N ILE A 86 -11.59 -2.92 -15.00
CA ILE A 86 -10.88 -3.93 -15.78
C ILE A 86 -11.80 -5.12 -16.06
N GLY A 87 -11.85 -5.53 -17.33
CA GLY A 87 -12.69 -6.64 -17.75
C GLY A 87 -12.21 -8.00 -17.24
N ILE A 88 -13.14 -8.81 -16.73
CA ILE A 88 -12.90 -10.19 -16.31
C ILE A 88 -14.02 -11.11 -16.82
N SER A 89 -13.71 -12.41 -16.94
CA SER A 89 -14.73 -13.41 -17.28
C SER A 89 -15.73 -13.61 -16.14
N LYS A 90 -16.91 -14.12 -16.47
CA LYS A 90 -17.94 -14.46 -15.47
C LYS A 90 -17.47 -15.60 -14.54
N GLU A 91 -16.75 -16.57 -15.08
CA GLU A 91 -16.19 -17.69 -14.34
C GLU A 91 -15.12 -17.23 -13.35
N PHE A 92 -14.37 -16.18 -13.67
CA PHE A 92 -13.42 -15.59 -12.74
C PHE A 92 -14.13 -14.76 -11.65
N TYR A 93 -15.18 -14.01 -12.01
CA TYR A 93 -16.00 -13.27 -11.06
C TYR A 93 -16.53 -14.15 -9.92
N GLU A 94 -17.04 -15.34 -10.26
CA GLU A 94 -17.58 -16.32 -9.29
C GLU A 94 -16.51 -16.94 -8.37
N ARG A 95 -15.22 -16.73 -8.66
CA ARG A 95 -14.08 -17.25 -7.88
C ARG A 95 -13.33 -16.19 -7.07
N LEU A 96 -13.74 -14.91 -7.11
CA LEU A 96 -13.00 -13.81 -6.46
C LEU A 96 -12.88 -13.94 -4.92
N GLU A 97 -13.77 -14.69 -4.28
CA GLU A 97 -13.72 -14.95 -2.83
C GLU A 97 -12.85 -16.16 -2.48
N LYS A 98 -12.25 -16.82 -3.47
CA LYS A 98 -11.38 -17.98 -3.28
C LYS A 98 -9.90 -17.55 -3.33
N PRO A 99 -9.00 -18.24 -2.60
CA PRO A 99 -7.56 -17.91 -2.59
C PRO A 99 -6.88 -17.96 -3.96
N ASP A 100 -7.36 -18.80 -4.88
CA ASP A 100 -6.75 -18.98 -6.20
C ASP A 100 -6.82 -17.75 -7.12
N CYS A 101 -7.61 -16.72 -6.75
CA CYS A 101 -7.70 -15.49 -7.53
C CYS A 101 -6.56 -14.49 -7.28
N VAL A 102 -5.80 -14.63 -6.17
CA VAL A 102 -4.84 -13.62 -5.70
C VAL A 102 -3.80 -13.26 -6.74
N GLN A 103 -3.17 -14.26 -7.36
CA GLN A 103 -2.16 -14.06 -8.40
C GLN A 103 -2.74 -13.31 -9.60
N THR A 104 -3.91 -13.74 -10.08
CA THR A 104 -4.55 -13.13 -11.24
C THR A 104 -4.95 -11.68 -10.94
N VAL A 105 -5.57 -11.40 -9.79
CA VAL A 105 -5.93 -10.01 -9.43
C VAL A 105 -4.68 -9.14 -9.28
N SER A 106 -3.56 -9.67 -8.77
CA SER A 106 -2.30 -8.92 -8.68
C SER A 106 -1.78 -8.49 -10.06
N LEU A 107 -1.86 -9.38 -11.05
CA LEU A 107 -1.52 -9.06 -12.45
C LEU A 107 -2.49 -8.04 -13.07
N LEU A 108 -3.77 -8.09 -12.70
CA LEU A 108 -4.77 -7.10 -13.14
C LEU A 108 -4.47 -5.72 -12.54
N ILE A 109 -4.07 -5.65 -11.27
CA ILE A 109 -3.61 -4.41 -10.62
C ILE A 109 -2.39 -3.86 -11.35
N GLU A 110 -1.38 -4.70 -11.60
CA GLU A 110 -0.18 -4.31 -12.33
C GLU A 110 -0.53 -3.76 -13.72
N LYS A 111 -1.45 -4.39 -14.44
CA LYS A 111 -1.91 -3.93 -15.75
C LYS A 111 -2.55 -2.54 -15.69
N VAL A 112 -3.43 -2.29 -14.71
CA VAL A 112 -4.03 -0.95 -14.51
C VAL A 112 -2.94 0.07 -14.25
N LEU A 113 -2.00 -0.23 -13.34
CA LEU A 113 -0.89 0.64 -13.00
C LEU A 113 -0.02 0.99 -14.22
N LYS A 114 0.40 -0.02 -14.98
CA LYS A 114 1.28 0.16 -16.15
C LYS A 114 0.61 0.90 -17.30
N THR A 115 -0.66 0.60 -17.57
CA THR A 115 -1.34 1.18 -18.73
C THR A 115 -1.84 2.60 -18.50
N GLN A 116 -2.11 2.99 -17.25
CA GLN A 116 -2.74 4.28 -16.94
C GLN A 116 -1.82 5.26 -16.20
N PHE A 117 -0.76 4.78 -15.55
CA PHE A 117 0.01 5.59 -14.59
C PHE A 117 1.53 5.48 -14.71
N SER A 118 2.05 4.68 -15.65
CA SER A 118 3.49 4.71 -15.93
C SER A 118 3.92 6.08 -16.46
N THR A 119 5.05 6.56 -15.97
CA THR A 119 5.72 7.78 -16.46
C THR A 119 7.15 7.45 -16.89
N SER A 120 7.87 8.43 -17.43
CA SER A 120 9.30 8.29 -17.71
C SER A 120 10.14 8.07 -16.45
N GLU A 121 9.70 8.62 -15.31
CA GLU A 121 10.40 8.53 -14.03
C GLU A 121 10.03 7.24 -13.28
N PHE A 122 8.81 6.75 -13.48
CA PHE A 122 8.31 5.52 -12.89
C PHE A 122 7.66 4.65 -13.97
N ASP A 123 8.52 3.93 -14.69
CA ASP A 123 8.11 3.12 -15.83
C ASP A 123 7.40 1.82 -15.43
N GLY A 124 7.00 1.05 -16.45
CA GLY A 124 6.31 -0.21 -16.25
C GLY A 124 7.15 -1.29 -15.57
N ASP A 125 8.47 -1.25 -15.71
CA ASP A 125 9.37 -2.24 -15.12
C ASP A 125 9.49 -2.00 -13.61
N ARG A 126 9.65 -0.74 -13.19
CA ARG A 126 9.61 -0.36 -11.77
C ARG A 126 8.28 -0.73 -11.09
N ILE A 127 7.15 -0.59 -11.82
CA ILE A 127 5.84 -1.05 -11.32
C ILE A 127 5.84 -2.57 -11.15
N SER A 128 6.37 -3.30 -12.13
CA SER A 128 6.44 -4.76 -12.11
C SER A 128 7.30 -5.25 -10.94
N GLU A 129 8.43 -4.60 -10.68
CA GLU A 129 9.29 -4.88 -9.53
C GLU A 129 8.54 -4.70 -8.21
N CYS A 130 7.83 -3.58 -8.03
CA CYS A 130 7.05 -3.32 -6.81
C CYS A 130 5.96 -4.37 -6.57
N VAL A 131 5.21 -4.74 -7.62
CA VAL A 131 4.16 -5.75 -7.53
C VAL A 131 4.75 -7.12 -7.25
N ASN A 132 5.79 -7.51 -8.00
CA ASN A 132 6.46 -8.79 -7.82
C ASN A 132 7.07 -8.93 -6.42
N GLU A 133 7.68 -7.88 -5.89
CA GLU A 133 8.23 -7.91 -4.52
C GLU A 133 7.12 -8.13 -3.49
N ALA A 134 6.00 -7.41 -3.61
CA ALA A 134 4.86 -7.54 -2.71
C ALA A 134 4.20 -8.92 -2.74
N VAL A 135 4.12 -9.54 -3.92
CA VAL A 135 3.55 -10.88 -4.12
C VAL A 135 4.53 -11.96 -3.66
N SER A 136 5.78 -11.92 -4.13
CA SER A 136 6.77 -12.98 -3.88
C SER A 136 7.27 -13.02 -2.43
N GLN A 137 7.43 -11.87 -1.79
CA GLN A 137 7.89 -11.82 -0.39
C GLN A 137 6.74 -11.96 0.61
N GLY A 138 5.49 -11.67 0.22
CA GLY A 138 4.32 -11.79 1.09
C GLY A 138 4.51 -11.09 2.44
N GLU A 139 4.18 -11.77 3.54
CA GLU A 139 4.32 -11.23 4.90
C GLU A 139 5.78 -10.93 5.32
N ALA A 140 6.77 -11.50 4.62
CA ALA A 140 8.17 -11.18 4.86
C ALA A 140 8.61 -9.85 4.23
N MET A 141 7.78 -9.24 3.37
CA MET A 141 8.10 -7.99 2.70
C MET A 141 8.34 -6.87 3.71
N LEU A 142 9.57 -6.35 3.71
CA LEU A 142 9.99 -5.28 4.59
C LEU A 142 9.94 -3.94 3.85
N MET A 143 9.07 -3.03 4.29
CA MET A 143 8.87 -1.72 3.65
C MET A 143 9.37 -0.59 4.56
N LYS A 144 10.23 0.29 4.04
CA LYS A 144 10.70 1.49 4.72
C LYS A 144 9.55 2.48 4.89
N TYR A 145 9.04 2.58 6.11
CA TYR A 145 7.94 3.47 6.43
C TYR A 145 8.41 4.88 6.79
N LYS A 146 9.44 5.00 7.62
CA LYS A 146 9.98 6.30 8.06
C LYS A 146 11.48 6.23 8.24
N GLU A 147 12.12 7.36 8.00
CA GLU A 147 13.56 7.51 8.17
C GLU A 147 13.85 8.84 8.85
N LYS A 148 14.83 8.84 9.75
CA LYS A 148 15.38 10.05 10.36
C LYS A 148 16.89 9.95 10.39
N MET A 149 17.53 11.01 9.89
CA MET A 149 18.98 11.16 9.96
C MET A 149 19.35 12.25 10.99
N SER A 150 20.47 12.03 11.65
CA SER A 150 21.24 13.01 12.41
C SER A 150 22.65 13.08 11.83
N SER A 151 23.51 13.93 12.38
CA SER A 151 24.92 14.01 11.95
C SER A 151 25.74 12.75 12.21
N GLN A 152 25.30 11.87 13.12
CA GLN A 152 26.06 10.69 13.54
C GLN A 152 25.32 9.36 13.35
N ARG A 153 24.01 9.40 13.14
CA ARG A 153 23.14 8.21 13.15
C ARG A 153 22.01 8.33 12.14
N ARG A 154 21.56 7.19 11.62
CA ARG A 154 20.38 7.05 10.77
C ARG A 154 19.44 6.03 11.39
N ALA A 155 18.20 6.41 11.68
CA ALA A 155 17.18 5.51 12.20
C ALA A 155 16.12 5.28 11.12
N VAL A 156 15.82 4.01 10.83
CA VAL A 156 14.84 3.60 9.84
C VAL A 156 13.82 2.69 10.50
N LEU A 157 12.56 3.05 10.36
CA LEU A 157 11.42 2.26 10.80
C LEU A 157 10.83 1.57 9.59
N TYR A 158 10.88 0.25 9.60
CA TYR A 158 10.29 -0.62 8.60
C TYR A 158 8.96 -1.19 9.09
N LEU A 159 8.12 -1.64 8.16
CA LEU A 159 6.88 -2.35 8.43
C LEU A 159 6.82 -3.64 7.61
N ARG A 160 6.36 -4.71 8.24
CA ARG A 160 5.76 -5.87 7.59
C ARG A 160 4.24 -5.79 7.75
N TYR A 161 3.49 -6.20 6.72
CA TYR A 161 2.02 -6.25 6.77
C TYR A 161 1.53 -7.68 6.56
N MET A 162 0.82 -8.17 7.57
CA MET A 162 0.33 -9.55 7.64
C MET A 162 -1.05 -9.67 6.99
N ASP A 163 -1.41 -10.87 6.56
CA ASP A 163 -2.74 -11.19 6.03
C ASP A 163 -3.82 -11.09 7.12
N SER A 164 -3.41 -11.13 8.39
CA SER A 164 -4.27 -10.81 9.54
C SER A 164 -4.67 -9.33 9.62
N GLY A 165 -4.14 -8.47 8.73
CA GLY A 165 -4.39 -7.04 8.70
C GLY A 165 -3.57 -6.20 9.69
N LYS A 166 -2.60 -6.81 10.38
CA LYS A 166 -1.74 -6.16 11.38
C LYS A 166 -0.40 -5.73 10.79
N TYR A 167 0.18 -4.70 11.40
CA TYR A 167 1.55 -4.24 11.13
C TYR A 167 2.51 -4.82 12.16
N PHE A 168 3.68 -5.24 11.67
CA PHE A 168 4.82 -5.66 12.48
C PHE A 168 6.00 -4.71 12.21
N PRO A 169 6.19 -3.68 13.07
CA PRO A 169 7.22 -2.70 12.86
C PRO A 169 8.60 -3.19 13.30
N LEU A 170 9.63 -2.80 12.57
CA LEU A 170 11.02 -3.09 12.87
C LEU A 170 11.83 -1.79 12.87
N LEU A 171 12.47 -1.46 13.99
CA LEU A 171 13.40 -0.35 14.08
C LEU A 171 14.82 -0.84 13.80
N ARG A 172 15.51 -0.19 12.84
CA ARG A 172 16.95 -0.30 12.65
C ARG A 172 17.61 1.04 12.84
N VAL A 173 18.73 1.08 13.56
CA VAL A 173 19.59 2.26 13.66
C VAL A 173 20.97 1.90 13.13
N TYR A 174 21.49 2.79 12.31
CA TYR A 174 22.77 2.70 11.65
C TYR A 174 23.70 3.82 12.14
N ASP A 175 25.00 3.55 12.16
CA ASP A 175 26.04 4.56 12.31
C ASP A 175 26.33 5.31 10.99
N ILE A 176 27.39 6.12 10.96
CA ILE A 176 27.80 6.88 9.77
C ILE A 176 28.45 6.00 8.68
N GLU A 177 28.87 4.78 9.04
CA GLU A 177 29.47 3.79 8.14
C GLU A 177 28.42 2.78 7.66
N ASP A 178 27.14 3.04 7.91
CA ASP A 178 26.00 2.16 7.62
C ASP A 178 26.02 0.80 8.37
N ASN A 179 26.79 0.67 9.46
CA ASN A 179 26.72 -0.50 10.33
C ASN A 179 25.47 -0.44 11.21
N ILE A 180 24.76 -1.56 11.35
CA ILE A 180 23.60 -1.67 12.25
C ILE A 180 24.10 -1.69 13.70
N ILE A 181 23.69 -0.69 14.49
CA ILE A 181 24.00 -0.60 15.93
C ILE A 181 22.82 -1.01 16.80
N LEU A 182 21.59 -0.95 16.27
CA LEU A 182 20.38 -1.39 16.95
C LEU A 182 19.43 -1.99 15.93
N GLU A 183 18.90 -3.18 16.24
CA GLU A 183 17.79 -3.80 15.53
C GLU A 183 16.78 -4.31 16.56
N LYS A 184 15.53 -3.83 16.49
CA LYS A 184 14.47 -4.20 17.42
C LYS A 184 13.12 -4.29 16.74
N ASP A 185 12.49 -5.45 16.84
CA ASP A 185 11.06 -5.58 16.59
C ASP A 185 10.28 -4.77 17.64
N LEU A 186 9.28 -4.03 17.16
CA LEU A 186 8.35 -3.28 18.00
C LEU A 186 7.04 -4.07 18.13
N PRO A 187 6.18 -3.75 19.12
CA PRO A 187 4.88 -4.40 19.26
C PRO A 187 4.06 -4.34 17.97
N GLU A 188 3.39 -5.45 17.65
CA GLU A 188 2.41 -5.48 16.56
C GLU A 188 1.27 -4.48 16.83
N SER A 189 0.69 -3.94 15.76
CA SER A 189 -0.40 -2.97 15.88
C SER A 189 -1.36 -3.03 14.70
N GLN A 190 -2.63 -2.71 14.93
CA GLN A 190 -3.62 -2.52 13.86
C GLN A 190 -3.50 -1.15 13.19
N THR A 191 -3.03 -0.14 13.93
CA THR A 191 -2.85 1.23 13.42
C THR A 191 -1.39 1.68 13.57
N LEU A 192 -1.05 2.77 12.89
CA LEU A 192 0.32 3.33 12.90
C LEU A 192 0.41 4.59 13.79
N ASP A 193 -0.52 4.73 14.74
CA ASP A 193 -0.63 5.92 15.60
C ASP A 193 0.51 6.01 16.61
N SER A 194 0.97 4.89 17.17
CA SER A 194 2.16 4.84 18.03
C SER A 194 3.46 5.18 17.29
N LEU A 195 3.45 5.20 15.95
CA LEU A 195 4.63 5.36 15.09
C LEU A 195 4.62 6.73 14.39
N GLY A 196 4.53 7.79 15.18
CA GLY A 196 4.34 9.18 14.72
C GLY A 196 5.62 9.87 14.24
N GLN A 197 6.60 10.08 15.11
CA GLN A 197 7.83 10.80 14.77
C GLN A 197 9.04 10.06 15.31
N ILE A 198 10.07 9.90 14.47
CA ILE A 198 11.37 9.39 14.90
C ILE A 198 12.26 10.58 15.27
N SER A 199 12.88 10.50 16.44
CA SER A 199 14.01 11.33 16.83
C SER A 199 15.22 10.43 17.10
N VAL A 200 16.37 10.80 16.54
CA VAL A 200 17.62 10.06 16.71
C VAL A 200 18.73 11.03 17.07
N SER A 201 19.57 10.63 18.00
CA SER A 201 20.77 11.32 18.46
C SER A 201 21.91 10.32 18.58
N SER A 202 23.09 10.77 18.98
CA SER A 202 24.25 9.89 19.16
C SER A 202 24.08 8.84 20.26
N LYS A 203 23.23 9.13 21.27
CA LYS A 203 23.04 8.29 22.47
C LYS A 203 21.70 7.57 22.52
N LYS A 204 20.69 8.09 21.83
CA LYS A 204 19.33 7.54 21.91
C LYS A 204 18.53 7.69 20.64
N VAL A 205 17.59 6.77 20.46
CA VAL A 205 16.51 6.84 19.47
C VAL A 205 15.16 6.76 20.20
N ALA A 206 14.21 7.59 19.76
CA ALA A 206 12.86 7.60 20.30
C ALA A 206 11.82 7.69 19.18
N ILE A 207 10.74 6.94 19.31
CA ILE A 207 9.57 6.97 18.44
C ILE A 207 8.42 7.54 19.26
N LYS A 208 8.02 8.77 18.91
CA LYS A 208 6.89 9.45 19.52
C LYS A 208 5.59 9.07 18.81
N PRO A 209 4.49 8.87 19.53
CA PRO A 209 3.17 8.71 18.92
C PRO A 209 2.77 9.92 18.08
N ARG A 210 1.80 9.72 17.18
CA ARG A 210 1.11 10.80 16.47
C ARG A 210 0.31 11.61 17.49
N LYS A 211 0.38 12.94 17.37
CA LYS A 211 -0.45 13.83 18.19
C LYS A 211 -1.87 13.85 17.62
N ASN A 212 -2.78 13.07 18.20
CA ASN A 212 -4.21 13.08 17.87
C ASN A 212 -5.05 12.82 19.14
N SER A 213 -6.36 12.99 19.05
CA SER A 213 -7.30 12.85 20.19
C SER A 213 -7.41 11.44 20.78
N TRP A 214 -6.76 10.45 20.16
CA TRP A 214 -6.92 9.02 20.46
C TRP A 214 -5.59 8.34 20.82
N THR A 215 -4.50 9.09 20.93
CA THR A 215 -3.17 8.52 21.20
C THR A 215 -2.59 9.07 22.49
N ASP A 216 -2.74 8.29 23.57
CA ASP A 216 -2.15 8.54 24.90
C ASP A 216 -0.93 7.63 25.17
N SER A 217 -0.31 7.10 24.13
CA SER A 217 0.83 6.19 24.27
C SER A 217 2.10 6.93 24.71
N GLU A 218 2.90 6.34 25.58
CA GLU A 218 4.24 6.85 25.85
C GLU A 218 5.17 6.65 24.65
N PRO A 219 6.19 7.51 24.45
CA PRO A 219 7.23 7.28 23.46
C PRO A 219 7.97 5.95 23.67
N ILE A 220 8.32 5.28 22.58
CA ILE A 220 9.19 4.10 22.61
C ILE A 220 10.63 4.59 22.51
N GLU A 221 11.48 4.33 23.52
CA GLU A 221 12.86 4.82 23.57
C GLU A 221 13.88 3.67 23.69
N PHE A 222 15.05 3.87 23.08
CA PHE A 222 16.20 2.97 23.20
C PHE A 222 17.50 3.79 23.30
N GLU A 223 18.41 3.34 24.16
CA GLU A 223 19.79 3.82 24.21
C GLU A 223 20.63 3.14 23.11
N LEU A 224 21.65 3.85 22.59
CA LEU A 224 22.49 3.49 21.43
C LEU A 224 23.97 3.44 21.76
#